data_AF-A0A431IXM3-F1
#
_entry.id   AF-A0A431IXM3-F1
#
_cell.length_a   1.000
_cell.length_b   1.000
_cell.length_c   1.000
_cell.angle_alpha   90.00
_cell.angle_beta   90.00
_cell.angle_gamma   90.00
#
_symmetry.space_group_name_H-M   'P 1'
#
loop_
_entity.id
_entity.type
_entity.pdbx_description
1 polymer ?
#
loop_
_entity_poly.entity_id
_entity_poly.type
_entity_poly.pdbx_seq_one_letter_code
_entity_poly.pdbx_strand_id
1 'polypeptide(L)'
;MLNVKSILLVLSGAVLVLTGCSTVGLANVPKTREGYNQALNQSDNEQFLMNIVRLHYNKSPFFVGVDSITTRTTLKYSTGGDDTKVGNATNGRNFPALGAFWNVQPNIEFTTSPTITYSPLQGTSYISGLLTPIDITKFYYLAQSNLSLSAVFKLTVEQIGNQMNLSEFADSSQFTYDNKGFNDFVSTLDDLRHSSRAGVFLGNYQKNQVLVVASYDDAAAAKLSQALNLKKPYRQIILSRFASNNISGNVVKFQTRSFFSVLNFLSKGVIAPAETEKGFGVASRSSLNQQQQINLARMTEGLFQMQSSESEPRNSRNKIEYEGRWYYIPNSDINSKATLMLVKLMYALQSGEVTDSTWSVLNIPVADE
;
A
#
# COMPACT_ATOMS: atom_id res chain seq x y z
N MET A 1 -47.60 18.12 47.61
CA MET A 1 -46.38 17.94 48.41
C MET A 1 -45.61 16.76 47.84
N LEU A 2 -44.61 17.02 46.98
CA LEU A 2 -43.76 15.94 46.45
C LEU A 2 -42.86 15.41 47.57
N ASN A 3 -42.84 14.10 47.76
CA ASN A 3 -42.13 13.42 48.83
C ASN A 3 -40.62 13.52 48.60
N VAL A 4 -39.88 14.06 49.57
CA VAL A 4 -38.42 14.32 49.48
C VAL A 4 -37.64 13.05 49.12
N LYS A 5 -38.13 11.88 49.53
CA LYS A 5 -37.56 10.57 49.15
C LYS A 5 -37.67 10.27 47.65
N SER A 6 -38.75 10.68 46.99
CA SER A 6 -38.94 10.47 45.55
C SER A 6 -38.04 11.38 44.72
N ILE A 7 -37.75 12.59 45.21
CA ILE A 7 -36.81 13.52 44.56
C ILE A 7 -35.37 13.00 44.67
N LEU A 8 -34.96 12.48 45.84
CA LEU A 8 -33.64 11.88 46.04
C LEU A 8 -33.40 10.64 45.18
N LEU A 9 -34.43 9.81 44.96
CA LEU A 9 -34.32 8.60 44.15
C LEU A 9 -34.23 8.90 42.65
N VAL A 10 -34.95 9.94 42.18
CA VAL A 10 -34.83 10.44 40.79
C VAL A 10 -33.47 11.11 40.56
N LEU A 11 -32.97 11.87 41.54
CA LEU A 11 -31.66 12.52 41.43
C LEU A 11 -30.51 11.50 41.45
N SER A 12 -30.61 10.45 42.28
CA SER A 12 -29.63 9.36 42.31
C SER A 12 -29.66 8.49 41.04
N GLY A 13 -30.83 8.33 40.42
CA GLY A 13 -30.97 7.65 39.12
C GLY A 13 -30.41 8.47 37.95
N ALA A 14 -30.57 9.80 37.97
CA ALA A 14 -30.04 10.69 36.94
C ALA A 14 -28.49 10.75 36.93
N VAL A 15 -27.85 10.63 38.10
CA VAL A 15 -26.37 10.62 38.21
C VAL A 15 -25.74 9.35 37.62
N LEU A 16 -26.44 8.21 37.63
CA LEU A 16 -25.99 6.95 37.02
C LEU A 16 -26.07 6.93 35.49
N VAL A 17 -26.89 7.80 34.88
CA VAL A 17 -27.05 7.88 33.42
C VAL A 17 -26.01 8.83 32.80
N LEU A 18 -25.42 9.73 33.59
CA LEU A 18 -24.42 10.71 33.12
C LEU A 18 -22.98 10.18 33.12
N THR A 19 -22.69 9.01 33.67
CA THR A 19 -21.37 8.34 33.56
C THR A 19 -21.21 7.52 32.27
N GLY A 20 -22.17 7.61 31.34
CA GLY A 20 -22.22 6.82 30.11
C GLY A 20 -21.78 7.54 28.82
N CYS A 21 -21.24 8.76 28.88
CA CYS A 21 -20.63 9.38 27.71
C CYS A 21 -19.29 8.71 27.40
N SER A 22 -19.37 7.55 26.71
CA SER A 22 -18.24 6.96 26.01
C SER A 22 -17.60 8.03 25.14
N THR A 23 -16.33 8.32 25.41
CA THR A 23 -15.44 9.12 24.58
C THR A 23 -15.18 8.37 23.27
N VAL A 24 -16.19 8.34 22.40
CA VAL A 24 -16.08 7.83 21.05
C VAL A 24 -15.56 8.97 20.19
N GLY A 25 -14.37 8.76 19.64
CA GLY A 25 -13.78 9.60 18.62
C GLY A 25 -12.90 10.71 19.19
N LEU A 26 -11.66 10.38 19.53
CA LEU A 26 -10.48 11.23 19.36
C LEU A 26 -9.21 10.38 19.55
N ALA A 27 -8.41 10.29 18.49
CA ALA A 27 -6.98 9.98 18.50
C ALA A 27 -6.51 8.75 19.29
N ASN A 28 -6.89 7.54 18.85
CA ASN A 28 -6.00 6.39 19.03
C ASN A 28 -4.84 6.50 18.03
N VAL A 29 -3.94 7.45 18.25
CA VAL A 29 -2.60 7.26 17.74
C VAL A 29 -1.92 6.29 18.69
N PRO A 30 -1.62 5.07 18.22
CA PRO A 30 -1.17 4.00 19.09
C PRO A 30 0.10 4.41 19.83
N LYS A 31 0.08 4.40 21.16
CA LYS A 31 1.20 4.84 22.01
C LYS A 31 2.34 3.82 22.11
N THR A 32 2.19 2.65 21.48
CA THR A 32 3.17 1.55 21.50
C THR A 32 3.84 1.40 20.14
N ARG A 33 5.13 0.99 20.11
CA ARG A 33 5.85 0.71 18.86
C ARG A 33 5.09 -0.27 17.95
N GLU A 34 4.41 -1.24 18.54
CA GLU A 34 3.57 -2.20 17.82
C GLU A 34 2.39 -1.50 17.14
N GLY A 35 1.59 -0.73 17.87
CA GLY A 35 0.44 -0.08 17.28
C GLY A 35 0.86 0.96 16.23
N TYR A 36 1.98 1.67 16.43
CA TYR A 36 2.54 2.57 15.42
C TYR A 36 2.87 1.84 14.12
N ASN A 37 3.56 0.69 14.23
CA ASN A 37 3.88 -0.14 13.07
C ASN A 37 2.60 -0.60 12.34
N GLN A 38 1.59 -1.04 13.08
CA GLN A 38 0.30 -1.46 12.50
C GLN A 38 -0.42 -0.31 11.79
N ALA A 39 -0.47 0.88 12.40
CA ALA A 39 -1.13 2.05 11.82
C ALA A 39 -0.41 2.56 10.56
N LEU A 40 0.92 2.59 10.57
CA LEU A 40 1.72 2.95 9.38
C LEU A 40 1.53 1.92 8.26
N ASN A 41 1.63 0.63 8.57
CA ASN A 41 1.44 -0.43 7.58
C ASN A 41 0.05 -0.34 6.93
N GLN A 42 -0.98 -0.09 7.74
CA GLN A 42 -2.35 0.08 7.28
C GLN A 42 -2.49 1.32 6.38
N SER A 43 -1.94 2.46 6.80
CA SER A 43 -1.99 3.70 6.02
C SER A 43 -1.30 3.58 4.67
N ASP A 44 -0.13 2.92 4.62
CA ASP A 44 0.56 2.60 3.37
C ASP A 44 -0.31 1.72 2.46
N ASN A 45 -0.89 0.65 3.01
CA ASN A 45 -1.75 -0.25 2.24
C ASN A 45 -2.93 0.52 1.65
N GLU A 46 -3.63 1.31 2.46
CA GLU A 46 -4.75 2.14 2.02
C GLU A 46 -4.34 3.10 0.90
N GLN A 47 -3.16 3.74 0.99
CA GLN A 47 -2.67 4.63 -0.05
C GLN A 47 -2.39 3.91 -1.38
N PHE A 48 -1.78 2.72 -1.36
CA PHE A 48 -1.57 1.93 -2.57
C PHE A 48 -2.90 1.47 -3.18
N LEU A 49 -3.82 0.95 -2.37
CA LEU A 49 -5.12 0.48 -2.85
C LEU A 49 -5.95 1.64 -3.43
N MET A 50 -5.94 2.80 -2.75
CA MET A 50 -6.59 4.02 -3.22
C MET A 50 -6.07 4.44 -4.60
N ASN A 51 -4.76 4.41 -4.81
CA ASN A 51 -4.17 4.79 -6.10
C ASN A 51 -4.45 3.75 -7.21
N ILE A 52 -4.51 2.47 -6.88
CA ILE A 52 -4.96 1.42 -7.81
C ILE A 52 -6.41 1.67 -8.25
N VAL A 53 -7.31 2.01 -7.30
CA VAL A 53 -8.71 2.31 -7.60
C VAL A 53 -8.87 3.61 -8.40
N ARG A 54 -8.11 4.67 -8.08
CA ARG A 54 -8.08 5.89 -8.90
C ARG A 54 -7.71 5.60 -10.34
N LEU A 55 -6.65 4.82 -10.56
CA LEU A 55 -6.20 4.44 -11.90
C LEU A 55 -7.22 3.58 -12.64
N HIS A 56 -7.96 2.72 -11.93
CA HIS A 56 -9.05 1.94 -12.51
C HIS A 56 -10.15 2.86 -13.08
N TYR A 57 -10.42 3.98 -12.41
CA TYR A 57 -11.34 5.02 -12.87
C TYR A 57 -10.68 6.14 -13.69
N ASN A 58 -9.52 5.89 -14.31
CA ASN A 58 -8.76 6.86 -15.13
C ASN A 58 -8.46 8.19 -14.42
N LYS A 59 -8.38 8.19 -13.09
CA LYS A 59 -7.98 9.34 -12.27
C LYS A 59 -6.50 9.29 -11.92
N SER A 60 -5.88 10.46 -11.76
CA SER A 60 -4.46 10.57 -11.42
C SER A 60 -4.15 9.98 -10.03
N PRO A 61 -3.09 9.17 -9.88
CA PRO A 61 -2.65 8.70 -8.58
C PRO A 61 -1.98 9.82 -7.79
N PHE A 62 -2.05 9.75 -6.47
CA PHE A 62 -1.48 10.74 -5.56
C PHE A 62 -0.91 10.07 -4.33
N PHE A 63 0.36 10.35 -4.03
CA PHE A 63 1.07 9.83 -2.87
C PHE A 63 1.41 10.95 -1.90
N VAL A 64 1.23 10.67 -0.62
CA VAL A 64 1.57 11.54 0.50
C VAL A 64 2.63 10.82 1.32
N GLY A 65 3.80 11.45 1.45
CA GLY A 65 4.87 10.97 2.32
C GLY A 65 4.57 11.32 3.77
N VAL A 66 5.05 10.48 4.68
CA VAL A 66 5.09 10.79 6.11
C VAL A 66 6.53 11.22 6.42
N ASP A 67 6.78 12.53 6.42
CA ASP A 67 8.14 13.08 6.54
C ASP A 67 8.67 13.02 7.98
N SER A 68 7.79 13.22 8.96
CA SER A 68 8.10 13.01 10.38
C SER A 68 6.83 12.91 11.21
N ILE A 69 6.85 12.05 12.23
CA ILE A 69 5.81 12.00 13.27
C ILE A 69 6.45 12.55 14.54
N THR A 70 6.05 13.77 14.93
CA THR A 70 6.50 14.37 16.19
C THR A 70 5.40 14.22 17.23
N THR A 71 5.65 13.47 18.30
CA THR A 71 4.73 13.37 19.43
C THR A 71 5.01 14.50 20.41
N ARG A 72 4.04 15.40 20.63
CA ARG A 72 4.06 16.30 21.80
C ARG A 72 3.23 15.68 22.90
N THR A 73 3.87 15.34 24.00
CA THR A 73 3.20 14.98 25.25
C THR A 73 3.20 16.20 26.14
N THR A 74 2.03 16.80 26.34
CA THR A 74 1.89 17.92 27.29
C THR A 74 1.24 17.38 28.55
N LEU A 75 1.96 17.39 29.66
CA LEU A 75 1.40 17.15 30.99
C LEU A 75 0.84 18.49 31.49
N LYS A 76 -0.48 18.64 31.54
CA LYS A 76 -1.12 19.78 32.19
C LYS A 76 -1.44 19.40 33.63
N TYR A 77 -0.71 20.01 34.56
CA TYR A 77 -1.04 20.00 35.98
C TYR A 77 -1.71 21.34 36.31
N SER A 78 -3.02 21.33 36.57
CA SER A 78 -3.73 22.49 37.09
C SER A 78 -4.18 22.20 38.51
N THR A 79 -3.64 22.95 39.48
CA THR A 79 -4.27 23.08 40.79
C THR A 79 -5.37 24.12 40.62
N GLY A 80 -6.62 23.71 40.65
CA GLY A 80 -7.72 24.67 40.75
C GLY A 80 -7.51 25.54 41.99
N GLY A 81 -7.38 26.85 41.80
CA GLY A 81 -6.99 27.76 42.87
C GLY A 81 -7.39 29.19 42.57
N ASP A 82 -8.69 29.43 42.46
CA ASP A 82 -9.31 30.70 42.84
C ASP A 82 -10.69 30.39 43.43
N ASP A 83 -10.69 29.82 44.64
CA ASP A 83 -11.66 30.09 45.71
C ASP A 83 -11.37 29.14 46.90
N THR A 84 -10.32 29.42 47.66
CA THR A 84 -10.29 29.00 49.08
C THR A 84 -11.03 30.05 49.89
N LYS A 85 -12.37 29.99 49.88
CA LYS A 85 -13.17 30.83 50.78
C LYS A 85 -13.12 30.24 52.19
N VAL A 86 -12.18 30.75 52.98
CA VAL A 86 -12.24 30.63 54.45
C VAL A 86 -13.42 31.49 54.91
N GLY A 87 -14.53 30.87 55.27
CA GLY A 87 -15.66 31.54 55.89
C GLY A 87 -15.27 32.09 57.26
N ASN A 88 -15.13 33.40 57.37
CA ASN A 88 -15.01 34.07 58.65
C ASN A 88 -16.41 34.15 59.29
N ALA A 89 -16.61 33.44 60.40
CA ALA A 89 -17.81 33.53 61.19
C ALA A 89 -17.80 34.85 61.98
N THR A 90 -18.69 35.78 61.63
CA THR A 90 -19.02 36.90 62.51
C THR A 90 -20.54 36.99 62.75
N ASN A 91 -20.89 36.70 64.01
CA ASN A 91 -22.00 37.23 64.81
C ASN A 91 -23.46 36.92 64.42
N GLY A 92 -24.06 35.90 65.06
CA GLY A 92 -25.54 35.82 65.21
C GLY A 92 -26.16 34.46 65.53
N ARG A 93 -26.00 33.98 66.78
CA ARG A 93 -26.83 32.97 67.53
C ARG A 93 -27.07 31.53 66.97
N ASN A 94 -26.81 30.57 67.89
CA ASN A 94 -27.25 29.16 68.04
C ASN A 94 -26.50 28.00 67.32
N PHE A 95 -25.73 27.24 68.13
CA PHE A 95 -25.18 25.86 68.07
C PHE A 95 -25.72 24.83 67.04
N PRO A 96 -25.03 23.65 66.83
CA PRO A 96 -23.60 23.37 66.66
C PRO A 96 -23.26 22.39 65.48
N ALA A 97 -21.96 22.24 65.22
CA ALA A 97 -21.27 21.11 64.56
C ALA A 97 -21.44 20.90 63.03
N LEU A 98 -20.34 21.03 62.29
CA LEU A 98 -19.58 19.93 61.66
C LEU A 98 -18.38 20.55 60.91
N GLY A 99 -17.21 19.91 61.03
CA GLY A 99 -15.88 20.49 60.77
C GLY A 99 -15.57 20.90 59.33
N ALA A 100 -14.47 21.63 59.18
CA ALA A 100 -13.88 22.00 57.89
C ALA A 100 -13.67 20.76 57.00
N PHE A 101 -14.24 20.78 55.79
CA PHE A 101 -13.95 19.79 54.75
C PHE A 101 -12.88 20.36 53.81
N TRP A 102 -11.82 19.60 53.57
CA TRP A 102 -10.85 19.84 52.50
C TRP A 102 -11.35 19.12 51.25
N ASN A 103 -11.69 19.85 50.19
CA ASN A 103 -11.92 19.25 48.88
C ASN A 103 -10.71 19.54 47.98
N VAL A 104 -9.84 18.55 47.80
CA VAL A 104 -8.71 18.60 46.86
C VAL A 104 -9.03 17.64 45.73
N GLN A 105 -9.45 18.18 44.59
CA GLN A 105 -9.70 17.40 43.38
C GLN A 105 -8.55 17.68 42.38
N PRO A 106 -7.52 16.82 42.27
CA PRO A 106 -6.50 16.99 41.25
C PRO A 106 -7.09 16.60 39.88
N ASN A 107 -7.14 17.54 38.94
CA ASN A 107 -7.39 17.24 37.53
C ASN A 107 -6.05 16.96 36.86
N ILE A 108 -5.80 15.69 36.53
CA ILE A 108 -4.64 15.29 35.72
C ILE A 108 -5.16 15.04 34.30
N GLU A 109 -4.88 15.97 33.37
CA GLU A 109 -5.27 15.84 31.97
C GLU A 109 -4.07 15.41 31.12
N PHE A 110 -4.12 14.18 30.60
CA PHE A 110 -3.12 13.66 29.66
C PHE A 110 -3.56 13.92 28.22
N THR A 111 -3.06 14.98 27.60
CA THR A 111 -3.30 15.27 26.18
C THR A 111 -2.07 14.89 25.35
N THR A 112 -2.16 13.81 24.58
CA THR A 112 -1.18 13.45 23.55
C THR A 112 -1.77 13.78 22.18
N SER A 113 -1.28 14.85 21.55
CA SER A 113 -1.61 15.18 20.16
C SER A 113 -0.36 14.92 19.31
N PRO A 114 -0.28 13.79 18.59
CA PRO A 114 0.77 13.59 17.60
C PRO A 114 0.52 14.52 16.43
N THR A 115 1.51 15.33 16.09
CA THR A 115 1.51 16.06 14.83
C THR A 115 2.13 15.14 13.80
N ILE A 116 1.30 14.57 12.92
CA ILE A 116 1.77 13.86 11.73
C ILE A 116 1.97 14.92 10.65
N THR A 117 3.23 15.20 10.30
CA THR A 117 3.53 16.11 9.19
C THR A 117 3.45 15.31 7.90
N TYR A 118 2.35 15.50 7.18
CA TYR A 118 2.16 14.97 5.84
C TYR A 118 2.75 15.96 4.84
N SER A 119 3.78 15.54 4.12
CA SER A 119 4.24 16.28 2.96
C SER A 119 3.76 15.57 1.70
N PRO A 120 2.98 16.24 0.85
CA PRO A 120 2.64 15.67 -0.43
C PRO A 120 3.93 15.49 -1.24
N LEU A 121 4.13 14.33 -1.85
CA LEU A 121 5.27 14.13 -2.75
C LEU A 121 4.98 14.95 -4.01
N GLN A 122 5.57 16.15 -4.08
CA GLN A 122 5.36 17.10 -5.19
C GLN A 122 6.70 17.48 -5.81
N GLY A 123 6.69 17.78 -7.11
CA GLY A 123 7.88 18.22 -7.85
C GLY A 123 8.38 17.23 -8.90
N THR A 124 9.38 17.66 -9.65
CA THR A 124 9.95 16.91 -10.79
C THR A 124 10.61 15.60 -10.38
N SER A 125 11.35 15.54 -9.27
CA SER A 125 12.01 14.30 -8.80
C SER A 125 11.02 13.18 -8.48
N TYR A 126 9.83 13.51 -7.97
CA TYR A 126 8.78 12.53 -7.71
C TYR A 126 8.13 12.01 -9.00
N ILE A 127 7.77 12.91 -9.92
CA ILE A 127 7.19 12.53 -11.22
C ILE A 127 8.19 11.70 -12.03
N SER A 128 9.46 12.11 -12.04
CA SER A 128 10.54 11.33 -12.64
C SER A 128 10.66 9.96 -11.98
N GLY A 129 10.73 9.87 -10.65
CA GLY A 129 10.83 8.59 -9.94
C GLY A 129 9.65 7.64 -10.19
N LEU A 130 8.43 8.17 -10.34
CA LEU A 130 7.21 7.41 -10.61
C LEU A 130 7.14 6.90 -12.06
N LEU A 131 7.66 7.67 -13.02
CA LEU A 131 7.61 7.38 -14.46
C LEU A 131 8.89 6.71 -14.99
N THR A 132 9.99 6.74 -14.25
CA THR A 132 11.23 6.05 -14.63
C THR A 132 11.02 4.52 -14.57
N PRO A 133 11.36 3.78 -15.63
CA PRO A 133 11.36 2.32 -15.60
C PRO A 133 12.22 1.75 -14.47
N ILE A 134 11.80 0.63 -13.89
CA ILE A 134 12.56 -0.06 -12.84
C ILE A 134 13.93 -0.49 -13.39
N ASP A 135 15.01 -0.13 -12.69
CA ASP A 135 16.36 -0.51 -13.09
C ASP A 135 16.57 -2.03 -13.07
N ILE A 136 17.46 -2.55 -13.92
CA ILE A 136 17.73 -4.00 -14.04
C ILE A 136 18.28 -4.56 -12.72
N THR A 137 19.09 -3.80 -11.99
CA THR A 137 19.61 -4.23 -10.69
C THR A 137 18.50 -4.31 -9.64
N LYS A 138 17.62 -3.30 -9.59
CA LYS A 138 16.44 -3.32 -8.71
C LYS A 138 15.51 -4.49 -9.05
N PHE A 139 15.26 -4.72 -10.33
CA PHE A 139 14.52 -5.89 -10.82
C PHE A 139 15.17 -7.21 -10.36
N TYR A 140 16.49 -7.33 -10.49
CA TYR A 140 17.21 -8.53 -10.08
C TYR A 140 17.08 -8.79 -8.57
N TYR A 141 17.19 -7.77 -7.72
CA TYR A 141 16.98 -7.93 -6.28
C TYR A 141 15.57 -8.41 -5.94
N LEU A 142 14.55 -7.92 -6.64
CA LEU A 142 13.19 -8.42 -6.51
C LEU A 142 13.07 -9.87 -6.98
N ALA A 143 13.69 -10.22 -8.10
CA ALA A 143 13.69 -11.58 -8.65
C ALA A 143 14.42 -12.61 -7.76
N GLN A 144 15.38 -12.17 -6.96
CA GLN A 144 16.13 -12.98 -5.99
C GLN A 144 15.46 -13.05 -4.62
N SER A 145 14.48 -12.19 -4.35
CA SER A 145 13.64 -12.35 -3.17
C SER A 145 12.94 -13.72 -3.25
N ASN A 146 12.60 -14.32 -2.11
CA ASN A 146 11.87 -15.59 -2.06
C ASN A 146 10.40 -15.47 -2.54
N LEU A 147 10.12 -14.48 -3.40
CA LEU A 147 8.88 -14.26 -4.10
C LEU A 147 8.90 -14.98 -5.45
N SER A 148 7.73 -15.29 -5.98
CA SER A 148 7.62 -15.95 -7.28
C SER A 148 8.27 -15.09 -8.37
N LEU A 149 9.24 -15.66 -9.08
CA LEU A 149 9.85 -15.00 -10.24
C LEU A 149 8.79 -14.67 -11.28
N SER A 150 7.83 -15.58 -11.46
CA SER A 150 6.68 -15.35 -12.33
C SER A 150 5.90 -14.10 -11.93
N ALA A 151 5.65 -13.90 -10.64
CA ALA A 151 4.98 -12.69 -10.15
C ALA A 151 5.81 -11.42 -10.40
N VAL A 152 7.13 -11.46 -10.16
CA VAL A 152 8.02 -10.32 -10.43
C VAL A 152 8.00 -9.97 -11.91
N PHE A 153 8.21 -10.95 -12.80
CA PHE A 153 8.16 -10.73 -14.25
C PHE A 153 6.81 -10.17 -14.71
N LYS A 154 5.70 -10.81 -14.31
CA LYS A 154 4.35 -10.38 -14.67
C LYS A 154 4.04 -8.98 -14.17
N LEU A 155 4.53 -8.59 -13.01
CA LEU A 155 4.27 -7.26 -12.46
C LEU A 155 5.16 -6.18 -13.08
N THR A 156 6.46 -6.45 -13.24
CA THR A 156 7.45 -5.39 -13.51
C THR A 156 7.96 -5.35 -14.94
N VAL A 157 7.70 -6.35 -15.78
CA VAL A 157 8.20 -6.39 -17.16
C VAL A 157 7.09 -6.07 -18.13
N GLU A 158 7.33 -5.12 -19.03
CA GLU A 158 6.37 -4.71 -20.05
C GLU A 158 6.51 -5.54 -21.33
N GLN A 159 7.75 -5.81 -21.76
CA GLN A 159 8.03 -6.50 -23.01
C GLN A 159 9.31 -7.33 -22.93
N ILE A 160 9.29 -8.51 -23.55
CA ILE A 160 10.47 -9.36 -23.80
C ILE A 160 10.49 -9.80 -25.25
N GLY A 161 11.52 -9.41 -26.01
CA GLY A 161 11.59 -9.64 -27.45
C GLY A 161 10.37 -9.04 -28.13
N ASN A 162 9.60 -9.86 -28.85
CA ASN A 162 8.34 -9.45 -29.49
C ASN A 162 7.11 -9.71 -28.62
N GLN A 163 7.29 -10.28 -27.43
CA GLN A 163 6.20 -10.66 -26.53
C GLN A 163 5.89 -9.51 -25.57
N MET A 164 4.66 -8.98 -25.64
CA MET A 164 4.16 -7.97 -24.72
C MET A 164 3.51 -8.66 -23.51
N ASN A 165 3.72 -8.11 -22.32
CA ASN A 165 2.98 -8.50 -21.12
C ASN A 165 1.63 -7.77 -21.03
N LEU A 166 1.55 -6.58 -21.63
CA LEU A 166 0.32 -5.82 -21.81
C LEU A 166 0.27 -5.32 -23.26
N SER A 167 -0.69 -5.79 -24.04
CA SER A 167 -0.99 -5.25 -25.37
C SER A 167 -2.26 -4.41 -25.30
N GLU A 168 -2.12 -3.12 -24.99
CA GLU A 168 -3.14 -2.12 -25.31
C GLU A 168 -2.87 -1.69 -26.76
N PHE A 169 -3.50 -2.34 -27.73
CA PHE A 169 -3.44 -1.84 -29.11
C PHE A 169 -4.24 -0.53 -29.18
N ALA A 170 -3.59 0.47 -29.78
CA ALA A 170 -3.94 1.89 -29.76
C ALA A 170 -5.24 2.29 -30.49
N ASP A 171 -6.09 1.33 -30.84
CA ASP A 171 -7.39 1.56 -31.45
C ASP A 171 -8.47 1.05 -30.50
N SER A 172 -9.36 1.94 -30.07
CA SER A 172 -10.48 1.64 -29.17
C SER A 172 -11.41 0.55 -29.71
N SER A 173 -11.27 0.17 -30.99
CA SER A 173 -11.97 -0.95 -31.64
C SER A 173 -11.22 -2.29 -31.62
N GLN A 174 -9.93 -2.33 -31.29
CA GLN A 174 -9.08 -3.53 -31.36
C GLN A 174 -8.26 -3.77 -30.08
N PHE A 175 -8.90 -3.71 -28.91
CA PHE A 175 -8.29 -4.21 -27.67
C PHE A 175 -8.03 -5.72 -27.77
N THR A 176 -6.81 -6.13 -28.13
CA THR A 176 -6.37 -7.52 -28.03
C THR A 176 -5.33 -7.63 -26.91
N TYR A 177 -5.77 -8.03 -25.73
CA TYR A 177 -4.88 -8.37 -24.62
C TYR A 177 -4.29 -9.78 -24.83
N ASP A 178 -3.32 -9.96 -25.74
CA ASP A 178 -2.61 -11.24 -25.87
C ASP A 178 -1.23 -11.16 -25.22
N ASN A 179 -1.14 -11.75 -24.02
CA ASN A 179 0.11 -11.93 -23.28
C ASN A 179 0.50 -13.41 -23.15
N LYS A 180 -0.05 -14.30 -24.00
CA LYS A 180 0.19 -15.75 -23.89
C LYS A 180 1.67 -16.08 -24.04
N GLY A 181 2.33 -15.57 -25.08
CA GLY A 181 3.75 -15.88 -25.30
C GLY A 181 4.67 -15.32 -24.21
N PHE A 182 4.34 -14.16 -23.64
CA PHE A 182 5.03 -13.64 -22.46
C PHE A 182 4.87 -14.59 -21.25
N ASN A 183 3.63 -14.98 -20.95
CA ASN A 183 3.32 -15.88 -19.84
C ASN A 183 3.95 -17.28 -20.00
N ASP A 184 3.97 -17.81 -21.23
CA ASP A 184 4.58 -19.09 -21.55
C ASP A 184 6.10 -19.05 -21.31
N PHE A 185 6.77 -17.97 -21.74
CA PHE A 185 8.21 -17.77 -21.47
C PHE A 185 8.50 -17.69 -19.97
N VAL A 186 7.75 -16.86 -19.24
CA VAL A 186 7.96 -16.64 -17.80
C VAL A 186 7.72 -17.93 -17.01
N SER A 187 6.66 -18.67 -17.33
CA SER A 187 6.36 -19.95 -16.68
C SER A 187 7.44 -20.99 -16.98
N THR A 188 7.88 -21.09 -18.24
CA THR A 188 8.98 -21.98 -18.63
C THR A 188 10.28 -21.65 -17.90
N LEU A 189 10.61 -20.36 -17.76
CA LEU A 189 11.80 -19.92 -17.02
C LEU A 189 11.69 -20.27 -15.53
N ASP A 190 10.54 -20.05 -14.91
CA ASP A 190 10.34 -20.36 -13.50
C ASP A 190 10.42 -21.87 -13.24
N ASP A 191 9.80 -22.71 -14.09
CA ASP A 191 9.89 -24.17 -14.01
C ASP A 191 11.33 -24.69 -14.15
N LEU A 192 12.08 -24.15 -15.12
CA LEU A 192 13.47 -24.52 -15.34
C LEU A 192 14.37 -24.05 -14.19
N ARG A 193 14.06 -22.92 -13.56
CA ARG A 193 14.77 -22.44 -12.37
C ARG A 193 14.51 -23.33 -11.16
N HIS A 194 13.25 -23.69 -10.89
CA HIS A 194 12.90 -24.60 -9.79
C HIS A 194 13.54 -25.98 -9.95
N SER A 195 13.70 -26.45 -11.18
CA SER A 195 14.41 -27.70 -11.48
C SER A 195 15.94 -27.56 -11.56
N SER A 196 16.50 -26.39 -11.24
CA SER A 196 17.96 -26.10 -11.30
C SER A 196 18.57 -26.34 -12.67
N ARG A 197 17.81 -26.11 -13.74
CA ARG A 197 18.23 -26.25 -15.15
C ARG A 197 18.44 -24.92 -15.85
N ALA A 198 17.98 -23.83 -15.23
CA ALA A 198 18.25 -22.47 -15.67
C ALA A 198 18.45 -21.54 -14.47
N GLY A 199 19.07 -20.39 -14.70
CA GLY A 199 19.27 -19.33 -13.72
C GLY A 199 19.18 -17.95 -14.34
N VAL A 200 18.95 -16.95 -13.49
CA VAL A 200 18.90 -15.54 -13.87
C VAL A 200 20.01 -14.81 -13.12
N PHE A 201 20.79 -14.01 -13.84
CA PHE A 201 21.99 -13.34 -13.31
C PHE A 201 22.10 -11.91 -13.79
N LEU A 202 22.81 -11.08 -13.03
CA LEU A 202 23.29 -9.79 -13.55
C LEU A 202 24.53 -10.02 -14.40
N GLY A 203 24.57 -9.35 -15.54
CA GLY A 203 25.73 -9.32 -16.43
C GLY A 203 25.96 -7.91 -16.96
N ASN A 204 26.99 -7.79 -17.79
CA ASN A 204 27.31 -6.56 -18.49
C ASN A 204 27.31 -6.80 -20.00
N TYR A 205 26.65 -5.91 -20.74
CA TYR A 205 26.66 -5.91 -22.20
C TYR A 205 26.84 -4.47 -22.69
N GLN A 206 27.88 -4.22 -23.49
CA GLN A 206 28.21 -2.88 -24.02
C GLN A 206 28.26 -1.79 -22.92
N LYS A 207 28.93 -2.08 -21.79
CA LYS A 207 29.04 -1.22 -20.60
C LYS A 207 27.72 -0.91 -19.86
N ASN A 208 26.63 -1.58 -20.22
CA ASN A 208 25.35 -1.47 -19.53
C ASN A 208 25.07 -2.74 -18.72
N GLN A 209 24.44 -2.58 -17.56
CA GLN A 209 23.91 -3.71 -16.80
C GLN A 209 22.74 -4.34 -17.54
N VAL A 210 22.76 -5.67 -17.60
CA VAL A 210 21.77 -6.49 -18.28
C VAL A 210 21.41 -7.71 -17.43
N LEU A 211 20.27 -8.30 -17.76
CA LEU A 211 19.83 -9.55 -17.15
C LEU A 211 20.25 -10.71 -18.07
N VAL A 212 20.88 -11.74 -17.53
CA VAL A 212 21.33 -12.91 -18.29
C VAL A 212 20.53 -14.12 -17.84
N VAL A 213 19.84 -14.74 -18.78
CA VAL A 213 19.19 -16.05 -18.58
C VAL A 213 20.14 -17.12 -19.05
N ALA A 214 20.63 -17.95 -18.13
CA ALA A 214 21.56 -19.03 -18.40
C ALA A 214 20.85 -20.38 -18.31
N SER A 215 21.06 -21.25 -19.30
CA SER A 215 20.57 -22.63 -19.33
C SER A 215 21.73 -23.62 -19.11
N TYR A 216 21.53 -24.61 -18.25
CA TYR A 216 22.57 -25.58 -17.87
C TYR A 216 22.55 -26.87 -18.69
N ASP A 217 21.54 -27.06 -19.54
CA ASP A 217 21.47 -28.14 -20.52
C ASP A 217 20.85 -27.67 -21.85
N ASP A 218 21.04 -28.46 -22.91
CA ASP A 218 20.60 -28.10 -24.27
C ASP A 218 19.08 -28.12 -24.44
N ALA A 219 18.38 -28.97 -23.68
CA ALA A 219 16.93 -29.02 -23.72
C ALA A 219 16.30 -27.78 -23.06
N ALA A 220 16.87 -27.27 -21.96
CA ALA A 220 16.50 -26.00 -21.35
C ALA A 220 16.77 -24.82 -22.30
N ALA A 221 17.95 -24.81 -22.92
CA ALA A 221 18.32 -23.79 -23.90
C ALA A 221 17.35 -23.76 -25.10
N ALA A 222 16.98 -24.94 -25.62
CA ALA A 222 16.01 -25.07 -26.70
C ALA A 222 14.63 -24.55 -26.30
N LYS A 223 14.11 -24.95 -25.13
CA LYS A 223 12.80 -24.51 -24.62
C LYS A 223 12.72 -22.98 -24.47
N LEU A 224 13.70 -22.36 -23.80
CA LEU A 224 13.71 -20.91 -23.58
C LEU A 224 13.88 -20.12 -24.87
N SER A 225 14.73 -20.62 -25.78
CA SER A 225 14.92 -19.99 -27.09
C SER A 225 13.67 -20.09 -27.96
N GLN A 226 12.96 -21.23 -27.91
CA GLN A 226 11.69 -21.42 -28.61
C GLN A 226 10.59 -20.50 -28.05
N ALA A 227 10.48 -20.37 -26.72
CA ALA A 227 9.51 -19.48 -26.09
C ALA A 227 9.69 -18.00 -26.48
N LEU A 228 10.92 -17.59 -26.82
CA LEU A 228 11.24 -16.25 -27.33
C LEU A 228 11.32 -16.15 -28.86
N ASN A 229 10.96 -17.21 -29.60
CA ASN A 229 11.04 -17.28 -31.06
C ASN A 229 12.44 -16.96 -31.63
N LEU A 230 13.50 -17.44 -30.97
CA LEU A 230 14.88 -17.24 -31.41
C LEU A 230 15.26 -18.25 -32.51
N LYS A 231 16.16 -17.83 -33.42
CA LYS A 231 16.57 -18.61 -34.60
C LYS A 231 17.26 -19.95 -34.28
N LYS A 232 17.88 -20.07 -33.12
CA LYS A 232 18.58 -21.29 -32.66
C LYS A 232 18.61 -21.32 -31.13
N PRO A 233 18.88 -22.49 -30.51
CA PRO A 233 19.09 -22.59 -29.07
C PRO A 233 20.31 -21.77 -28.61
N TYR A 234 20.15 -21.01 -27.54
CA TYR A 234 21.23 -20.31 -26.87
C TYR A 234 21.30 -20.69 -25.40
N ARG A 235 22.49 -21.11 -24.94
CA ARG A 235 22.77 -21.39 -23.53
C ARG A 235 22.74 -20.12 -22.66
N GLN A 236 22.96 -18.96 -23.26
CA GLN A 236 22.90 -17.66 -22.59
C GLN A 236 22.07 -16.70 -23.44
N ILE A 237 20.99 -16.16 -22.89
CA ILE A 237 20.14 -15.15 -23.49
C ILE A 237 20.33 -13.85 -22.70
N ILE A 238 20.75 -12.79 -23.39
CA ILE A 238 21.01 -11.47 -22.79
C ILE A 238 19.76 -10.62 -22.96
N LEU A 239 19.12 -10.27 -21.86
CA LEU A 239 17.95 -9.41 -21.80
C LEU A 239 18.42 -7.96 -21.57
N SER A 240 18.24 -7.12 -22.58
CA SER A 240 18.74 -5.74 -22.59
C SER A 240 17.68 -4.74 -23.02
N ARG A 241 17.58 -3.62 -22.31
CA ARG A 241 16.75 -2.47 -22.71
C ARG A 241 17.24 -1.78 -23.99
N PHE A 242 18.51 -2.00 -24.36
CA PHE A 242 19.17 -1.39 -25.51
C PHE A 242 19.19 -2.29 -26.74
N ALA A 243 18.59 -3.49 -26.67
CA ALA A 243 18.51 -4.35 -27.84
C ALA A 243 17.58 -3.74 -28.90
N SER A 244 18.05 -3.66 -30.14
CA SER A 244 17.22 -3.30 -31.30
C SER A 244 16.23 -4.43 -31.62
N ASN A 245 15.05 -4.08 -32.15
CA ASN A 245 14.03 -5.04 -32.60
C ASN A 245 14.50 -5.98 -33.73
N ASN A 246 15.70 -5.75 -34.31
CA ASN A 246 16.28 -6.62 -35.32
C ASN A 246 17.17 -7.70 -34.71
N ILE A 247 16.56 -8.88 -34.53
CA ILE A 247 17.12 -10.12 -33.97
C ILE A 247 18.45 -10.49 -34.64
N SER A 248 19.56 -10.22 -33.94
CA SER A 248 20.89 -10.74 -34.23
C SER A 248 21.44 -11.47 -33.01
N GLY A 249 21.27 -12.79 -32.98
CA GLY A 249 21.89 -13.64 -31.97
C GLY A 249 21.02 -13.88 -30.73
N ASN A 250 21.66 -13.77 -29.57
CA ASN A 250 21.13 -14.10 -28.24
C ASN A 250 20.79 -12.87 -27.39
N VAL A 251 20.83 -11.67 -27.96
CA VAL A 251 20.48 -10.42 -27.28
C VAL A 251 19.01 -10.10 -27.59
N VAL A 252 18.19 -10.02 -26.56
CA VAL A 252 16.74 -9.89 -26.64
C VAL A 252 16.31 -8.62 -25.91
N LYS A 253 15.38 -7.89 -26.51
CA LYS A 253 14.79 -6.69 -25.93
C LYS A 253 14.14 -7.00 -24.59
N PHE A 254 14.39 -6.18 -23.58
CA PHE A 254 13.82 -6.32 -22.25
C PHE A 254 13.45 -4.95 -21.69
N GLN A 255 12.16 -4.70 -21.52
CA GLN A 255 11.64 -3.44 -21.01
C GLN A 255 10.89 -3.67 -19.70
N THR A 256 11.31 -2.97 -18.66
CA THR A 256 10.63 -2.92 -17.37
C THR A 256 9.60 -1.79 -17.35
N ARG A 257 8.56 -1.97 -16.54
CA ARG A 257 7.56 -0.95 -16.23
C ARG A 257 8.14 0.09 -15.28
N SER A 258 7.58 1.29 -15.32
CA SER A 258 7.70 2.24 -14.22
C SER A 258 6.78 1.86 -13.06
N PHE A 259 6.95 2.50 -11.90
CA PHE A 259 6.05 2.26 -10.77
C PHE A 259 4.60 2.68 -11.11
N PHE A 260 4.43 3.76 -11.88
CA PHE A 260 3.12 4.13 -12.42
C PHE A 260 2.50 3.02 -13.27
N SER A 261 3.26 2.49 -14.24
CA SER A 261 2.79 1.43 -15.13
C SER A 261 2.47 0.14 -14.36
N VAL A 262 3.14 -0.12 -13.25
CA VAL A 262 2.82 -1.23 -12.33
C VAL A 262 1.46 -1.03 -11.67
N LEU A 263 1.20 0.14 -11.09
CA LEU A 263 -0.11 0.44 -10.49
C LEU A 263 -1.23 0.43 -11.53
N ASN A 264 -0.96 0.96 -12.73
CA ASN A 264 -1.91 0.94 -13.83
C ASN A 264 -2.19 -0.48 -14.34
N PHE A 265 -1.19 -1.36 -14.32
CA PHE A 265 -1.38 -2.77 -14.62
C PHE A 265 -2.26 -3.45 -13.56
N LEU A 266 -2.03 -3.17 -12.27
CA LEU A 266 -2.85 -3.70 -11.17
C LEU A 266 -4.28 -3.16 -11.16
N SER A 267 -4.52 -1.95 -11.67
CA SER A 267 -5.87 -1.38 -11.78
C SER A 267 -6.79 -2.21 -12.67
N LYS A 268 -6.22 -2.96 -13.62
CA LYS A 268 -6.92 -3.95 -14.45
C LYS A 268 -7.41 -5.18 -13.67
N GLY A 269 -7.00 -5.35 -12.41
CA GLY A 269 -7.48 -6.37 -11.48
C GLY A 269 -8.64 -5.92 -10.58
N VAL A 270 -9.07 -4.65 -10.67
CA VAL A 270 -10.20 -4.12 -9.89
C VAL A 270 -11.52 -4.57 -10.52
N ILE A 271 -12.42 -5.10 -9.68
CA ILE A 271 -13.74 -5.59 -10.06
C ILE A 271 -14.80 -4.69 -9.45
N ALA A 272 -15.45 -3.91 -10.31
CA ALA A 272 -16.55 -3.03 -9.98
C ALA A 272 -17.79 -3.38 -10.82
N PRO A 273 -19.01 -3.07 -10.33
CA PRO A 273 -20.22 -3.17 -11.14
C PRO A 273 -20.17 -2.23 -12.33
N ALA A 274 -20.79 -2.65 -13.44
CA ALA A 274 -20.85 -1.87 -14.67
C ALA A 274 -21.53 -0.51 -14.48
N GLU A 275 -22.49 -0.41 -13.56
CA GLU A 275 -23.18 0.83 -13.21
C GLU A 275 -22.21 1.83 -12.57
N THR A 276 -21.33 1.35 -11.69
CA THR A 276 -20.30 2.16 -11.05
C THR A 276 -19.28 2.63 -12.09
N GLU A 277 -18.75 1.73 -12.92
CA GLU A 277 -17.81 2.06 -14.01
C GLU A 277 -18.40 3.11 -14.96
N LYS A 278 -19.67 2.93 -15.36
CA LYS A 278 -20.40 3.90 -16.19
C LYS A 278 -20.58 5.25 -15.48
N GLY A 279 -20.87 5.27 -14.19
CA GLY A 279 -21.00 6.48 -13.39
C GLY A 279 -19.71 7.32 -13.35
N PHE A 280 -18.55 6.67 -13.41
CA PHE A 280 -17.24 7.33 -13.53
C PHE A 280 -16.81 7.65 -14.97
N GLY A 281 -17.64 7.30 -15.97
CA GLY A 281 -17.32 7.54 -17.38
C GLY A 281 -16.17 6.69 -17.92
N VAL A 282 -15.89 5.53 -17.32
CA VAL A 282 -14.88 4.59 -17.81
C VAL A 282 -15.50 3.44 -18.59
N ALA A 283 -14.71 2.83 -19.48
CA ALA A 283 -15.15 1.65 -20.22
C ALA A 283 -15.42 0.50 -19.25
N SER A 284 -16.66 0.01 -19.24
CA SER A 284 -17.04 -1.10 -18.38
C SER A 284 -16.46 -2.42 -18.88
N ARG A 285 -16.05 -3.31 -17.97
CA ARG A 285 -15.71 -4.70 -18.32
C ARG A 285 -16.85 -5.40 -19.06
N SER A 286 -18.09 -5.08 -18.73
CA SER A 286 -19.29 -5.65 -19.36
C SER A 286 -19.51 -5.19 -20.80
N SER A 287 -18.84 -4.12 -21.24
CA SER A 287 -18.86 -3.62 -22.62
C SER A 287 -17.91 -4.37 -23.55
N LEU A 288 -16.98 -5.15 -22.97
CA LEU A 288 -16.04 -5.97 -23.71
C LEU A 288 -16.71 -7.24 -24.24
N ASN A 289 -16.27 -7.73 -25.40
CA ASN A 289 -16.70 -9.05 -25.88
C ASN A 289 -16.12 -10.18 -25.00
N GLN A 290 -16.66 -11.40 -25.12
CA GLN A 290 -16.26 -12.54 -24.29
C GLN A 290 -14.74 -12.82 -24.33
N GLN A 291 -14.11 -12.77 -25.51
CA GLN A 291 -12.67 -13.01 -25.65
C GLN A 291 -11.85 -11.93 -24.94
N GLN A 292 -12.27 -10.67 -25.05
CA GLN A 292 -11.63 -9.54 -24.38
C GLN A 292 -11.75 -9.63 -22.86
N GLN A 293 -12.90 -10.07 -22.33
CA GLN A 293 -13.07 -10.29 -20.89
C GLN A 293 -12.17 -11.41 -20.38
N ILE A 294 -12.10 -12.53 -21.10
CA ILE A 294 -11.19 -13.66 -20.77
C ILE A 294 -9.75 -13.17 -20.77
N ASN A 295 -9.35 -12.44 -21.79
CA ASN A 295 -8.00 -11.95 -21.92
C ASN A 295 -7.64 -10.94 -20.81
N LEU A 296 -8.54 -10.00 -20.48
CA LEU A 296 -8.36 -9.06 -19.39
C LEU A 296 -8.25 -9.77 -18.03
N ALA A 297 -9.09 -10.78 -17.79
CA ALA A 297 -9.04 -11.58 -16.56
C ALA A 297 -7.69 -12.29 -16.43
N ARG A 298 -7.19 -12.90 -17.52
CA ARG A 298 -5.89 -13.59 -17.56
C ARG A 298 -4.69 -12.70 -17.25
N MET A 299 -4.79 -11.38 -17.46
CA MET A 299 -3.65 -10.48 -17.23
C MET A 299 -3.22 -10.41 -15.77
N THR A 300 -4.20 -10.36 -14.87
CA THR A 300 -3.96 -10.25 -13.42
C THR A 300 -4.26 -11.55 -12.69
N GLU A 301 -4.61 -12.60 -13.44
CA GLU A 301 -4.89 -13.94 -12.93
C GLU A 301 -3.70 -14.51 -12.14
N GLY A 302 -4.01 -15.00 -10.93
CA GLY A 302 -3.01 -15.52 -10.01
C GLY A 302 -2.05 -14.47 -9.43
N LEU A 303 -2.23 -13.18 -9.76
CA LEU A 303 -1.40 -12.08 -9.28
C LEU A 303 -2.18 -11.14 -8.38
N PHE A 304 -3.26 -10.53 -8.88
CA PHE A 304 -3.97 -9.49 -8.14
C PHE A 304 -5.44 -9.39 -8.53
N GLN A 305 -6.31 -9.37 -7.53
CA GLN A 305 -7.72 -9.10 -7.67
C GLN A 305 -8.20 -8.23 -6.51
N MET A 306 -8.96 -7.20 -6.84
CA MET A 306 -9.61 -6.35 -5.85
C MET A 306 -11.12 -6.40 -6.06
N GLN A 307 -11.83 -6.78 -5.02
CA GLN A 307 -13.29 -6.85 -5.01
C GLN A 307 -13.89 -5.52 -4.56
N SER A 308 -15.18 -5.32 -4.85
CA SER A 308 -15.92 -4.17 -4.35
C SER A 308 -17.24 -4.58 -3.70
N SER A 309 -17.69 -3.77 -2.73
CA SER A 309 -18.95 -3.95 -2.01
C SER A 309 -19.59 -2.61 -1.67
N GLU A 310 -20.91 -2.59 -1.49
CA GLU A 310 -21.63 -1.39 -1.05
C GLU A 310 -21.37 -1.06 0.41
N SER A 311 -21.21 -2.09 1.25
CA SER A 311 -20.91 -1.95 2.67
C SER A 311 -19.47 -2.32 2.99
N GLU A 312 -18.98 -1.82 4.11
CA GLU A 312 -17.62 -2.07 4.57
C GLU A 312 -17.38 -3.58 4.80
N PRO A 313 -16.33 -4.17 4.20
CA PRO A 313 -16.03 -5.58 4.36
C PRO A 313 -15.52 -5.86 5.78
N ARG A 314 -16.20 -6.78 6.48
CA ARG A 314 -15.88 -7.17 7.87
C ARG A 314 -14.58 -7.97 7.99
N ASN A 315 -14.30 -8.83 7.01
CA ASN A 315 -13.18 -9.77 7.04
C ASN A 315 -12.06 -9.39 6.05
N SER A 316 -11.72 -8.10 6.00
CA SER A 316 -10.55 -7.60 5.27
C SER A 316 -9.91 -6.44 6.02
N ARG A 317 -8.58 -6.51 6.18
CA ARG A 317 -7.78 -5.36 6.63
C ARG A 317 -7.33 -4.47 5.46
N ASN A 318 -7.15 -5.06 4.29
CA ASN A 318 -6.75 -4.36 3.08
C ASN A 318 -7.99 -3.86 2.34
N LYS A 319 -8.53 -2.73 2.81
CA LYS A 319 -9.77 -2.14 2.30
C LYS A 319 -9.68 -0.62 2.29
N ILE A 320 -10.40 0.00 1.37
CA ILE A 320 -10.57 1.45 1.28
C ILE A 320 -12.00 1.76 0.86
N GLU A 321 -12.49 2.93 1.27
CA GLU A 321 -13.69 3.52 0.70
C GLU A 321 -13.27 4.52 -0.38
N TYR A 322 -13.94 4.47 -1.53
CA TYR A 322 -13.74 5.42 -2.61
C TYR A 322 -15.09 5.82 -3.19
N GLU A 323 -15.44 7.10 -3.02
CA GLU A 323 -16.65 7.72 -3.60
C GLU A 323 -17.94 6.93 -3.25
N GLY A 324 -18.07 6.53 -1.98
CA GLY A 324 -19.26 5.83 -1.46
C GLY A 324 -19.32 4.33 -1.72
N ARG A 325 -18.24 3.72 -2.23
CA ARG A 325 -18.13 2.26 -2.40
C ARG A 325 -16.84 1.72 -1.77
N TRP A 326 -16.91 0.51 -1.23
CA TRP A 326 -15.75 -0.15 -0.64
C TRP A 326 -15.03 -1.02 -1.66
N TYR A 327 -13.71 -0.97 -1.62
CA TYR A 327 -12.81 -1.81 -2.41
C TYR A 327 -11.85 -2.53 -1.47
N TYR A 328 -11.62 -3.82 -1.70
CA TYR A 328 -10.85 -4.64 -0.77
C TYR A 328 -10.22 -5.87 -1.39
N ILE A 329 -9.21 -6.37 -0.71
CA ILE A 329 -8.60 -7.68 -0.95
C ILE A 329 -9.10 -8.63 0.15
N PRO A 330 -9.78 -9.74 -0.19
CA PRO A 330 -10.21 -10.73 0.80
C PRO A 330 -9.03 -11.26 1.63
N ASN A 331 -9.23 -11.51 2.93
CA ASN A 331 -8.16 -12.06 3.78
C ASN A 331 -7.69 -13.45 3.31
N SER A 332 -8.51 -14.21 2.60
CA SER A 332 -8.18 -15.51 1.99
C SER A 332 -7.35 -15.39 0.71
N ASP A 333 -7.25 -14.21 0.10
CA ASP A 333 -6.51 -14.01 -1.14
C ASP A 333 -5.02 -13.84 -0.85
N ILE A 334 -4.29 -14.95 -0.93
CA ILE A 334 -2.85 -15.01 -0.67
C ILE A 334 -2.07 -14.28 -1.76
N ASN A 335 -2.48 -14.43 -3.02
CA ASN A 335 -1.75 -13.89 -4.17
C ASN A 335 -1.82 -12.37 -4.21
N SER A 336 -3.01 -11.78 -4.05
CA SER A 336 -3.16 -10.33 -4.04
C SER A 336 -2.43 -9.68 -2.85
N LYS A 337 -2.39 -10.34 -1.69
CA LYS A 337 -1.60 -9.88 -0.53
C LYS A 337 -0.10 -9.96 -0.79
N ALA A 338 0.38 -11.03 -1.41
CA ALA A 338 1.79 -11.17 -1.79
C ALA A 338 2.19 -10.11 -2.84
N THR A 339 1.32 -9.83 -3.80
CA THR A 339 1.52 -8.76 -4.79
C THR A 339 1.54 -7.39 -4.13
N LEU A 340 0.64 -7.10 -3.19
CA LEU A 340 0.68 -5.84 -2.44
C LEU A 340 2.00 -5.68 -1.67
N MET A 341 2.52 -6.75 -1.07
CA MET A 341 3.84 -6.75 -0.44
C MET A 341 4.97 -6.46 -1.45
N LEU A 342 4.90 -7.03 -2.65
CA LEU A 342 5.87 -6.75 -3.72
C LEU A 342 5.82 -5.28 -4.16
N VAL A 343 4.62 -4.70 -4.31
CA VAL A 343 4.44 -3.27 -4.61
C VAL A 343 5.09 -2.39 -3.54
N LYS A 344 4.91 -2.73 -2.27
CA LYS A 344 5.53 -2.00 -1.14
C LYS A 344 7.05 -2.08 -1.18
N LEU A 345 7.61 -3.27 -1.46
CA LEU A 345 9.05 -3.45 -1.58
C LEU A 345 9.62 -2.65 -2.77
N MET A 346 8.92 -2.64 -3.90
CA MET A 346 9.29 -1.84 -5.07
C MET A 346 9.30 -0.35 -4.76
N TYR A 347 8.27 0.15 -4.08
CA TYR A 347 8.19 1.53 -3.65
C TYR A 347 9.37 1.90 -2.74
N ALA A 348 9.68 1.06 -1.75
CA ALA A 348 10.81 1.25 -0.85
C ALA A 348 12.18 1.26 -1.57
N LEU A 349 12.37 0.38 -2.56
CA LEU A 349 13.58 0.33 -3.39
C LEU A 349 13.72 1.55 -4.32
N GLN A 350 12.60 2.15 -4.72
CA GLN A 350 12.60 3.35 -5.55
C GLN A 350 12.82 4.62 -4.72
N SER A 351 12.29 4.66 -3.48
CA SER A 351 12.52 5.76 -2.55
C SER A 351 13.91 5.73 -1.91
N GLY A 352 14.66 4.63 -2.01
CA GLY A 352 15.99 4.46 -1.39
C GLY A 352 17.11 5.36 -1.96
N GLU A 353 16.86 6.14 -3.02
CA GLU A 353 17.77 7.16 -3.55
C GLU A 353 17.51 8.56 -2.95
N VAL A 354 17.16 8.65 -1.65
CA VAL A 354 17.25 9.95 -0.95
C VAL A 354 18.71 10.23 -0.63
N THR A 355 19.44 10.75 -1.62
CA THR A 355 20.62 11.59 -1.36
C THR A 355 20.16 12.73 -0.45
N ASP A 356 20.70 12.78 0.77
CA ASP A 356 20.41 13.74 1.85
C ASP A 356 19.14 13.48 2.70
N SER A 357 18.89 12.24 3.13
CA SER A 357 18.08 12.03 4.34
C SER A 357 18.98 12.12 5.57
N THR A 358 18.98 13.30 6.19
CA THR A 358 19.30 13.47 7.60
C THR A 358 18.30 12.63 8.41
N TRP A 359 18.55 11.33 8.56
CA TRP A 359 17.93 10.57 9.62
C TRP A 359 18.35 11.25 10.93
N SER A 360 17.47 12.10 11.45
CA SER A 360 17.56 12.56 12.82
C SER A 360 17.44 11.30 13.67
N VAL A 361 18.59 10.82 14.13
CA VAL A 361 18.70 9.83 15.18
C VAL A 361 17.75 10.28 16.28
N LEU A 362 16.79 9.43 16.63
CA LEU A 362 15.91 9.65 17.76
C LEU A 362 16.79 9.69 19.02
N ASN A 363 17.28 10.87 19.39
CA ASN A 363 17.90 11.10 20.69
C ASN A 363 16.79 11.06 21.74
N ILE A 364 16.56 9.86 22.27
CA ILE A 364 15.80 9.68 23.51
C ILE A 364 16.70 10.28 24.60
N PRO A 365 16.31 11.39 25.26
CA PRO A 365 17.04 11.86 26.42
C PRO A 365 16.92 10.76 27.48
N VAL A 366 18.06 10.22 27.91
CA VAL A 366 18.10 9.46 29.16
C VAL A 366 17.84 10.51 30.24
N ALA A 367 16.75 10.35 30.98
CA ALA A 367 16.49 11.20 32.14
C ALA A 367 17.59 10.89 33.17
N ASP A 368 18.40 11.90 33.49
CA ASP A 368 19.29 11.83 34.64
C ASP A 368 18.44 11.79 35.93
N GLU A 369 18.88 10.96 36.88
CA GLU A 369 18.23 10.63 38.16
C GLU A 369 17.91 11.82 39.06
#